data_AF-M3TKL2-F1
#
_entry.id   AF-M3TKL2-F1
#
_cell.length_a   1.000
_cell.length_b   1.000
_cell.length_c   1.000
_cell.angle_alpha   90.00
_cell.angle_beta   90.00
_cell.angle_gamma   90.00
#
_symmetry.space_group_name_H-M   'P 1'
#
loop_
_entity.id
_entity.type
_entity.pdbx_description
1 polymer ?
#
loop_
_entity_poly.entity_id
_entity_poly.type
_entity_poly.pdbx_seq_one_letter_code
_entity_poly.pdbx_strand_id
1 'polypeptide(L)'
;MGNNHGKTPSNKDTKNEISSKTINNRECSSMLPKCKKSCKLSKDQKYLERDKAQKYLEDYNILMKRINNFNNDFENKTFEEIEKEVQIIDSNAIRLANTFIHAHAVKDVFNNIDYEKTQENVRDIHIACTSTECNCIIHDNHERIESLRLKKMKERQIELKNNYMKHIDCFGELYSNKASQTLLDQCFYKVVEAIKSYLNFVYPNGGYEKEQEHILMEFHQQYPNYTIYSIS
;
A
#
# COMPACT_ATOMS: atom_id res chain seq x y z
N MET A 1 16.06 -39.15 44.71
CA MET A 1 15.34 -38.29 45.67
C MET A 1 15.36 -36.89 45.08
N GLY A 2 14.28 -36.16 44.77
CA GLY A 2 12.85 -36.22 45.06
C GLY A 2 12.35 -34.77 44.93
N ASN A 3 11.25 -34.55 44.20
CA ASN A 3 10.64 -33.26 43.84
C ASN A 3 10.19 -32.38 45.04
N ASN A 4 10.08 -31.06 44.86
CA ASN A 4 8.78 -30.36 44.66
C ASN A 4 8.82 -28.81 44.74
N HIS A 5 8.24 -28.23 43.69
CA HIS A 5 7.34 -27.06 43.56
C HIS A 5 7.17 -25.95 44.63
N GLY A 6 7.04 -24.72 44.09
CA GLY A 6 6.17 -23.64 44.59
C GLY A 6 6.28 -22.35 43.74
N LYS A 7 5.60 -22.28 42.58
CA LYS A 7 4.44 -21.40 42.25
C LYS A 7 4.69 -19.88 42.14
N THR A 8 4.45 -19.38 40.93
CA THR A 8 4.18 -18.00 40.46
C THR A 8 2.93 -17.37 41.13
N PRO A 9 2.69 -16.04 41.04
CA PRO A 9 2.06 -15.49 39.82
C PRO A 9 2.38 -14.02 39.43
N SER A 10 1.92 -13.69 38.20
CA SER A 10 1.45 -12.37 37.71
C SER A 10 2.52 -11.33 37.30
N ASN A 11 2.41 -10.55 36.22
CA ASN A 11 1.30 -10.26 35.33
C ASN A 11 1.79 -9.77 33.96
N LYS A 12 0.88 -9.84 33.00
CA LYS A 12 0.86 -9.40 31.60
C LYS A 12 1.63 -8.09 31.31
N ASP A 13 2.46 -8.15 30.27
CA ASP A 13 2.45 -7.20 29.17
C ASP A 13 2.60 -8.00 27.88
N THR A 14 1.47 -8.44 27.34
CA THR A 14 1.40 -9.03 26.00
C THR A 14 1.65 -7.91 24.99
N LYS A 15 2.92 -7.58 24.75
CA LYS A 15 3.30 -6.98 23.48
C LYS A 15 2.94 -8.02 22.42
N ASN A 16 1.87 -7.76 21.68
CA ASN A 16 1.72 -8.31 20.35
C ASN A 16 2.87 -7.75 19.52
N GLU A 17 4.05 -8.36 19.64
CA GLU A 17 5.04 -8.36 18.59
C GLU A 17 4.35 -9.01 17.40
N ILE A 18 3.87 -8.14 16.50
CA ILE A 18 3.66 -8.51 15.11
C ILE A 18 4.95 -9.19 14.71
N SER A 19 4.88 -10.51 14.58
CA SER A 19 5.91 -11.40 14.09
C SER A 19 6.69 -10.66 13.01
N SER A 20 7.87 -10.17 13.39
CA SER A 20 8.90 -9.70 12.48
C SER A 20 9.30 -10.91 11.67
N LYS A 21 8.53 -11.17 10.60
CA LYS A 21 8.91 -12.13 9.58
C LYS A 21 10.31 -11.74 9.18
N THR A 22 11.23 -12.67 9.35
CA THR A 22 12.62 -12.60 8.91
C THR A 22 12.63 -11.97 7.52
N ILE A 23 13.01 -10.70 7.44
CA ILE A 23 13.04 -9.95 6.20
C ILE A 23 14.14 -10.60 5.38
N ASN A 24 13.76 -11.30 4.32
CA ASN A 24 14.72 -11.72 3.31
C ASN A 24 15.34 -10.44 2.75
N ASN A 25 16.60 -10.19 3.12
CA ASN A 25 17.44 -9.12 2.59
C ASN A 25 17.46 -9.22 1.05
N ARG A 26 16.53 -8.54 0.36
CA ARG A 26 16.59 -8.38 -1.08
C ARG A 26 17.51 -7.20 -1.36
N GLU A 27 18.75 -7.49 -1.72
CA GLU A 27 19.57 -6.53 -2.44
C GLU A 27 18.79 -6.10 -3.68
N CYS A 28 18.66 -4.79 -3.84
CA CYS A 28 17.98 -4.23 -4.98
C CYS A 28 18.82 -4.55 -6.24
N SER A 29 18.45 -5.65 -6.93
CA SER A 29 19.15 -6.22 -8.09
C SER A 29 19.69 -5.16 -9.04
N SER A 30 20.97 -5.23 -9.42
CA SER A 30 21.56 -4.35 -10.44
C SER A 30 21.08 -4.76 -11.83
N MET A 31 19.80 -4.56 -12.13
CA MET A 31 19.19 -4.85 -13.42
C MET A 31 19.00 -3.59 -14.27
N LEU A 32 19.92 -2.61 -14.17
CA LEU A 32 19.99 -1.61 -15.23
C LEU A 32 20.62 -2.29 -16.45
N PRO A 33 19.92 -2.39 -17.60
CA PRO A 33 20.57 -2.80 -18.83
C PRO A 33 21.72 -1.82 -19.08
N LYS A 34 22.94 -2.36 -19.16
CA LYS A 34 24.16 -1.59 -19.37
C LYS A 34 24.70 -1.85 -20.75
N CYS A 35 25.24 -0.79 -21.34
CA CYS A 35 25.93 -0.91 -22.60
C CYS A 35 27.25 -1.68 -22.42
N LYS A 36 27.57 -2.61 -23.32
CA LYS A 36 28.86 -3.30 -23.31
C LYS A 36 29.98 -2.27 -23.54
N LYS A 37 31.07 -2.36 -22.75
CA LYS A 37 32.32 -1.62 -23.03
C LYS A 37 32.72 -1.95 -24.48
N SER A 38 32.83 -0.93 -25.34
CA SER A 38 33.05 -0.99 -26.81
C SER A 38 31.84 -1.00 -27.76
N CYS A 39 30.61 -0.80 -27.28
CA CYS A 39 29.45 -0.67 -28.17
C CYS A 39 29.61 0.46 -29.20
N LYS A 40 29.52 0.10 -30.49
CA LYS A 40 29.50 1.02 -31.62
C LYS A 40 28.14 0.96 -32.30
N LEU A 41 27.54 2.12 -32.51
CA LEU A 41 26.28 2.27 -33.24
C LEU A 41 26.53 2.84 -34.63
N SER A 42 25.76 2.36 -35.61
CA SER A 42 25.68 2.96 -36.95
C SER A 42 25.07 4.37 -36.88
N LYS A 43 25.16 5.14 -37.97
CA LYS A 43 24.57 6.47 -38.05
C LYS A 43 23.05 6.44 -37.83
N ASP A 44 22.36 5.48 -38.44
CA ASP A 44 20.91 5.32 -38.32
C ASP A 44 20.50 4.87 -36.92
N GLN A 45 21.27 3.97 -36.31
CA GLN A 45 21.06 3.58 -34.91
C GLN A 45 21.21 4.75 -33.94
N LYS A 46 22.15 5.67 -34.19
CA LYS A 46 22.29 6.88 -33.38
C LYS A 46 21.09 7.82 -33.51
N TYR A 47 20.48 7.93 -34.69
CA TYR A 47 19.24 8.69 -34.86
C TYR A 47 18.09 8.08 -34.06
N LEU A 48 17.90 6.76 -34.16
CA LEU A 48 16.86 6.07 -33.38
C LEU A 48 17.07 6.20 -31.86
N GLU A 49 18.32 6.11 -31.40
CA GLU A 49 18.64 6.32 -29.98
C GLU A 49 18.41 7.77 -29.54
N ARG A 50 18.60 8.75 -30.44
CA ARG A 50 18.34 10.16 -30.14
C ARG A 50 16.84 10.39 -29.93
N ASP A 51 16.00 9.88 -30.82
CA ASP A 51 14.54 10.00 -30.69
C ASP A 51 14.04 9.30 -29.42
N LYS A 52 14.60 8.13 -29.11
CA LYS A 52 14.32 7.39 -27.88
C LYS A 52 14.73 8.18 -26.63
N ALA A 53 15.90 8.80 -26.64
CA ALA A 53 16.40 9.60 -25.54
C ALA A 53 15.56 10.85 -25.29
N GLN A 54 15.14 11.55 -26.36
CA GLN A 54 14.24 12.70 -26.25
C GLN A 54 12.91 12.31 -25.61
N LYS A 55 12.27 11.26 -26.12
CA LYS A 55 11.01 10.75 -25.56
C LYS A 55 11.15 10.32 -24.11
N TYR A 56 12.25 9.67 -23.75
CA TYR A 56 12.54 9.28 -22.37
C TYR A 56 12.63 10.49 -21.44
N LEU A 57 13.31 11.55 -21.84
CA LEU A 57 13.42 12.77 -21.03
C LEU A 57 12.07 13.50 -20.92
N GLU A 58 11.26 13.52 -21.97
CA GLU A 58 9.90 14.06 -21.92
C GLU A 58 9.04 13.29 -20.91
N ASP A 59 9.01 11.96 -21.02
CA ASP A 59 8.28 11.08 -20.11
C ASP A 59 8.77 11.21 -18.66
N TYR A 60 10.10 11.29 -18.46
CA TYR A 60 10.71 11.51 -17.16
C TYR A 60 10.28 12.85 -16.55
N ASN A 61 10.31 13.94 -17.32
CA ASN A 61 9.89 15.25 -16.85
C ASN A 61 8.39 15.27 -16.46
N ILE A 62 7.54 14.58 -17.21
CA ILE A 62 6.11 14.42 -16.87
C ILE A 62 5.96 13.68 -15.54
N LEU A 63 6.69 12.57 -15.36
CA LEU A 63 6.69 11.80 -14.11
C LEU A 63 7.14 12.67 -12.93
N MET A 64 8.27 13.36 -13.06
CA MET A 64 8.81 14.21 -12.00
C MET A 64 7.86 15.37 -11.66
N LYS A 65 7.19 15.96 -12.65
CA LYS A 65 6.19 17.00 -12.41
C LYS A 65 5.01 16.47 -11.57
N ARG A 66 4.51 15.26 -11.87
CA ARG A 66 3.44 14.62 -11.08
C ARG A 66 3.87 14.42 -9.62
N ILE A 67 5.08 13.92 -9.42
CA ILE A 67 5.61 13.64 -8.06
C ILE A 67 5.82 14.94 -7.27
N ASN A 68 6.39 15.96 -7.91
CA ASN A 68 6.64 17.24 -7.26
C ASN A 68 5.35 17.94 -6.82
N ASN A 69 4.26 17.74 -7.56
CA ASN A 69 2.95 18.31 -7.24
C ASN A 69 2.05 17.37 -6.43
N PHE A 70 2.47 16.12 -6.20
CA PHE A 70 1.62 15.06 -5.65
C PHE A 70 0.90 15.48 -4.37
N ASN A 71 1.63 16.02 -3.39
CA ASN A 71 1.03 16.47 -2.14
C ASN A 71 -0.01 17.57 -2.36
N ASN A 72 0.31 18.58 -3.17
CA ASN A 72 -0.60 19.69 -3.43
C ASN A 72 -1.87 19.24 -4.17
N ASP A 73 -1.71 18.35 -5.14
CA ASP A 73 -2.82 17.88 -5.98
C ASP A 73 -3.73 16.90 -5.23
N PHE A 74 -3.21 16.18 -4.23
CA PHE A 74 -3.91 15.06 -3.58
C PHE A 74 -4.16 15.21 -2.08
N GLU A 75 -3.73 16.28 -1.41
CA GLU A 75 -3.95 16.47 0.03
C GLU A 75 -5.42 16.32 0.45
N ASN A 76 -6.33 16.82 -0.37
CA ASN A 76 -7.77 16.82 -0.12
C ASN A 76 -8.53 15.69 -0.84
N LYS A 77 -7.81 14.71 -1.39
CA LYS A 77 -8.38 13.60 -2.16
C LYS A 77 -8.62 12.36 -1.32
N THR A 78 -9.51 11.48 -1.79
CA THR A 78 -9.76 10.21 -1.08
C THR A 78 -8.58 9.26 -1.26
N PHE A 79 -8.50 8.24 -0.39
CA PHE A 79 -7.50 7.19 -0.52
C PHE A 79 -7.58 6.50 -1.90
N GLU A 80 -8.79 6.25 -2.41
CA GLU A 80 -8.99 5.57 -3.71
C GLU A 80 -8.54 6.43 -4.90
N GLU A 81 -8.69 7.76 -4.84
CA GLU A 81 -8.14 8.67 -5.84
C GLU A 81 -6.60 8.68 -5.79
N ILE A 82 -6.04 8.67 -4.59
CA ILE A 82 -4.59 8.60 -4.36
C ILE A 82 -4.00 7.29 -4.90
N GLU A 83 -4.59 6.13 -4.58
CA GLU A 83 -4.11 4.83 -5.05
C GLU A 83 -4.10 4.74 -6.59
N LYS A 84 -5.11 5.30 -7.26
CA LYS A 84 -5.14 5.35 -8.73
C LYS A 84 -3.97 6.15 -9.30
N GLU A 85 -3.66 7.29 -8.71
CA GLU A 85 -2.51 8.09 -9.15
C GLU A 85 -1.19 7.38 -8.85
N VAL A 86 -1.06 6.75 -7.67
CA VAL A 86 0.11 5.95 -7.31
C VAL A 86 0.34 4.84 -8.33
N GLN A 87 -0.71 4.15 -8.80
CA GLN A 87 -0.60 3.12 -9.86
C GLN A 87 -0.14 3.70 -11.21
N ILE A 88 -0.57 4.92 -11.56
CA ILE A 88 -0.14 5.60 -12.78
C ILE A 88 1.34 6.00 -12.69
N ILE A 89 1.76 6.55 -11.55
CA ILE A 89 3.16 6.89 -11.26
C ILE A 89 4.01 5.62 -11.34
N ASP A 90 3.55 4.53 -10.71
CA ASP A 90 4.24 3.24 -10.70
C ASP A 90 4.44 2.68 -12.11
N SER A 91 3.37 2.65 -12.90
CA SER A 91 3.40 2.15 -14.27
C SER A 91 4.36 2.96 -15.15
N ASN A 92 4.38 4.29 -14.98
CA ASN A 92 5.32 5.16 -15.68
C ASN A 92 6.76 4.94 -15.23
N ALA A 93 6.98 4.73 -13.93
CA ALA A 93 8.29 4.46 -13.38
C ALA A 93 8.83 3.11 -13.91
N ILE A 94 8.05 2.04 -13.88
CA ILE A 94 8.41 0.74 -14.45
C ILE A 94 8.75 0.87 -15.93
N ARG A 95 7.94 1.59 -16.70
CA ARG A 95 8.20 1.81 -18.14
C ARG A 95 9.53 2.51 -18.39
N LEU A 96 9.83 3.56 -17.63
CA LEU A 96 11.09 4.29 -17.74
C LEU A 96 12.29 3.44 -17.28
N ALA A 97 12.18 2.70 -16.17
CA ALA A 97 13.22 1.81 -15.68
C ALA A 97 13.57 0.71 -16.69
N ASN A 98 12.57 0.19 -17.40
CA ASN A 98 12.77 -0.82 -18.44
C ASN A 98 13.27 -0.24 -19.78
N THR A 99 13.28 1.09 -19.93
CA THR A 99 13.71 1.74 -21.16
C THR A 99 15.24 1.87 -21.17
N PHE A 100 15.91 0.97 -21.90
CA PHE A 100 17.36 1.05 -22.12
C PHE A 100 17.75 2.06 -23.20
N ILE A 101 18.67 2.99 -22.91
CA ILE A 101 19.21 3.93 -23.90
C ILE A 101 20.73 3.81 -23.97
N HIS A 102 21.28 3.87 -25.18
CA HIS A 102 22.72 3.97 -25.42
C HIS A 102 23.23 5.38 -25.11
N ALA A 103 23.17 5.81 -23.85
CA ALA A 103 23.46 7.18 -23.42
C ALA A 103 24.85 7.69 -23.86
N HIS A 104 25.85 6.80 -23.98
CA HIS A 104 27.19 7.15 -24.48
C HIS A 104 27.20 7.62 -25.93
N ALA A 105 26.21 7.21 -26.74
CA ALA A 105 26.09 7.53 -28.16
C ALA A 105 25.27 8.80 -28.44
N VAL A 106 24.50 9.26 -27.45
CA VAL A 106 23.58 10.41 -27.53
C VAL A 106 23.81 11.40 -26.38
N LYS A 107 25.08 11.58 -26.00
CA LYS A 107 25.48 12.48 -24.90
C LYS A 107 24.96 13.89 -25.07
N ASP A 108 24.83 14.35 -26.32
CA ASP A 108 24.27 15.65 -26.69
C ASP A 108 22.83 15.84 -26.19
N VAL A 109 22.05 14.76 -26.07
CA VAL A 109 20.68 14.80 -25.52
C VAL A 109 20.70 14.86 -23.99
N PHE A 110 21.66 14.18 -23.37
CA PHE A 110 21.81 14.10 -21.91
C PHE A 110 22.79 15.15 -21.33
N ASN A 111 23.14 16.19 -22.07
CA ASN A 111 24.23 17.13 -21.72
C ASN A 111 24.21 17.66 -20.27
N ASN A 112 23.01 17.80 -19.67
CA ASN A 112 22.83 18.31 -18.30
C ASN A 112 22.14 17.31 -17.36
N ILE A 113 21.92 16.07 -17.79
CA ILE A 113 21.15 15.07 -17.05
C ILE A 113 21.93 13.77 -17.03
N ASP A 114 22.28 13.31 -15.83
CA ASP A 114 22.92 12.01 -15.65
C ASP A 114 21.89 10.88 -15.83
N TYR A 115 21.99 10.16 -16.94
CA TYR A 115 21.09 9.08 -17.27
C TYR A 115 21.10 7.95 -16.22
N GLU A 116 22.27 7.59 -15.68
CA GLU A 116 22.36 6.54 -14.66
C GLU A 116 21.64 6.98 -13.39
N LYS A 117 21.84 8.23 -12.98
CA LYS A 117 21.11 8.84 -11.86
C LYS A 117 19.60 8.92 -12.12
N THR A 118 19.16 9.22 -13.34
CA THR A 118 17.72 9.21 -13.65
C THR A 118 17.12 7.81 -13.56
N GLN A 119 17.86 6.77 -13.94
CA GLN A 119 17.43 5.39 -13.83
C GLN A 119 17.30 4.95 -12.36
N GLU A 120 18.23 5.36 -11.51
CA GLU A 120 18.14 5.17 -10.06
C GLU A 120 16.90 5.87 -9.48
N ASN A 121 16.71 7.16 -9.79
CA ASN A 121 15.54 7.92 -9.32
C ASN A 121 14.21 7.27 -9.70
N VAL A 122 14.08 6.81 -10.96
CA VAL A 122 12.86 6.17 -11.45
C VAL A 122 12.58 4.85 -10.73
N ARG A 123 13.63 4.09 -10.41
CA ARG A 123 13.50 2.86 -9.63
C ARG A 123 13.00 3.15 -8.21
N ASP A 124 13.53 4.17 -7.57
CA ASP A 124 13.13 4.54 -6.21
C ASP A 124 11.66 4.98 -6.15
N ILE A 125 11.17 5.61 -7.21
CA ILE A 125 9.76 5.94 -7.37
C ILE A 125 8.89 4.67 -7.42
N HIS A 126 9.30 3.66 -8.20
CA HIS A 126 8.60 2.37 -8.24
C HIS A 126 8.57 1.68 -6.86
N ILE A 127 9.69 1.72 -6.13
CA ILE A 127 9.76 1.18 -4.76
C ILE A 127 8.77 1.91 -3.84
N ALA A 128 8.73 3.25 -3.89
CA ALA A 128 7.79 4.05 -3.12
C ALA A 128 6.32 3.69 -3.41
N CYS A 129 5.99 3.44 -4.68
CA CYS A 129 4.64 3.07 -5.10
C CYS A 129 4.22 1.67 -4.63
N THR A 130 5.17 0.73 -4.53
CA THR A 130 4.90 -0.65 -4.10
C THR A 130 4.93 -0.83 -2.58
N SER A 131 5.41 0.16 -1.82
CA SER A 131 5.62 0.06 -0.36
C SER A 131 6.43 -1.18 0.03
N THR A 132 7.36 -1.59 -0.83
CA THR A 132 8.27 -2.70 -0.55
C THR A 132 9.44 -2.13 0.24
N GLU A 133 9.61 -2.49 1.51
CA GLU A 133 10.82 -2.16 2.27
C GLU A 133 12.05 -2.72 1.52
N CYS A 134 12.84 -1.86 0.86
CA CYS A 134 14.19 -2.19 0.37
C CYS A 134 15.18 -1.33 1.18
N ASN A 135 16.36 -1.88 1.50
CA ASN A 135 17.49 -1.11 2.03
C ASN A 135 18.11 -0.22 0.93
N CYS A 136 17.29 0.57 0.23
CA CYS A 136 17.75 1.59 -0.71
C CYS A 136 17.95 2.92 0.01
N ILE A 137 18.80 3.77 -0.57
CA ILE A 137 18.89 5.16 -0.15
C ILE A 137 17.55 5.80 -0.49
N ILE A 138 16.69 5.96 0.52
CA ILE A 138 15.39 6.59 0.37
C ILE A 138 15.63 8.06 -0.01
N HIS A 139 15.33 8.43 -1.25
CA HIS A 139 15.37 9.81 -1.73
C HIS A 139 14.06 10.54 -1.38
N ASP A 140 14.10 11.88 -1.29
CA ASP A 140 12.98 12.78 -0.92
C ASP A 140 11.64 12.50 -1.65
N ASN A 141 11.68 11.93 -2.86
CA ASN A 141 10.49 11.62 -3.65
C ASN A 141 9.68 10.44 -3.08
N HIS A 142 10.35 9.49 -2.41
CA HIS A 142 9.71 8.38 -1.73
C HIS A 142 8.83 8.87 -0.59
N GLU A 143 9.39 9.79 0.23
CA GLU A 143 8.70 10.38 1.37
C GLU A 143 7.43 11.13 0.93
N ARG A 144 7.44 11.79 -0.23
CA ARG A 144 6.29 12.55 -0.73
C ARG A 144 5.10 11.67 -1.08
N ILE A 145 5.32 10.57 -1.80
CA ILE A 145 4.22 9.68 -2.21
C ILE A 145 3.75 8.85 -1.02
N GLU A 146 4.70 8.24 -0.30
CA GLU A 146 4.39 7.27 0.74
C GLU A 146 3.76 7.93 1.97
N SER A 147 4.21 9.12 2.39
CA SER A 147 3.68 9.79 3.58
C SER A 147 2.20 10.14 3.43
N LEU A 148 1.81 10.74 2.30
CA LEU A 148 0.42 11.11 2.06
C LEU A 148 -0.44 9.86 1.88
N ARG A 149 0.04 8.86 1.15
CA ARG A 149 -0.64 7.57 0.98
C ARG A 149 -0.91 6.89 2.32
N LEU A 150 0.11 6.76 3.17
CA LEU A 150 0.00 6.16 4.51
C LEU A 150 -0.94 6.95 5.42
N LYS A 151 -0.85 8.28 5.40
CA LYS A 151 -1.76 9.15 6.15
C LYS A 151 -3.21 8.87 5.75
N LYS A 152 -3.50 8.87 4.45
CA LYS A 152 -4.85 8.68 3.91
C LYS A 152 -5.37 7.26 4.09
N MET A 153 -4.49 6.27 4.04
CA MET A 153 -4.80 4.88 4.38
C MET A 153 -5.28 4.77 5.84
N LYS A 154 -4.57 5.41 6.78
CA LYS A 154 -4.95 5.42 8.20
C LYS A 154 -6.26 6.16 8.43
N GLU A 155 -6.46 7.31 7.79
CA GLU A 155 -7.73 8.06 7.82
C GLU A 155 -8.89 7.18 7.36
N ARG A 156 -8.74 6.49 6.22
CA ARG A 156 -9.74 5.58 5.67
C ARG A 156 -10.01 4.36 6.57
N GLN A 157 -8.96 3.78 7.16
CA GLN A 157 -9.09 2.69 8.12
C GLN A 157 -9.91 3.12 9.34
N ILE A 158 -9.66 4.32 9.88
CA ILE A 158 -10.40 4.88 11.01
C ILE A 158 -11.86 5.15 10.62
N GLU A 159 -12.11 5.71 9.44
CA GLU A 159 -13.46 5.95 8.93
C GLU A 159 -14.27 4.66 8.85
N LEU A 160 -13.70 3.61 8.24
CA LEU A 160 -14.33 2.29 8.13
C LEU A 160 -14.55 1.64 9.50
N LYS A 161 -13.58 1.79 10.42
CA LYS A 161 -13.70 1.34 11.80
C LYS A 161 -14.86 2.02 12.53
N ASN A 162 -14.92 3.35 12.44
CA ASN A 162 -15.99 4.13 13.06
C ASN A 162 -17.35 3.80 12.46
N ASN A 163 -17.42 3.53 11.15
CA ASN A 163 -18.66 3.12 10.50
C ASN A 163 -19.17 1.77 11.03
N TYR A 164 -18.29 0.77 11.18
CA TYR A 164 -18.73 -0.50 11.76
C TYR A 164 -19.16 -0.33 13.22
N MET A 165 -18.40 0.42 14.04
CA MET A 165 -18.75 0.66 15.45
C MET A 165 -20.10 1.35 15.60
N LYS A 166 -20.37 2.37 14.76
CA LYS A 166 -21.66 3.06 14.73
C LYS A 166 -22.83 2.10 14.45
N HIS A 167 -22.64 1.12 13.57
CA HIS A 167 -23.68 0.12 13.30
C HIS A 167 -23.88 -0.85 14.47
N ILE A 168 -22.81 -1.18 15.22
CA ILE A 168 -22.92 -1.95 16.46
C ILE A 168 -23.70 -1.16 17.52
N ASP A 169 -23.40 0.12 17.70
CA ASP A 169 -24.09 0.98 18.67
C ASP A 169 -25.58 1.12 18.32
N CYS A 170 -25.89 1.36 17.04
CA CYS A 170 -27.27 1.42 16.54
C CYS A 170 -28.02 0.10 16.76
N PHE A 171 -27.35 -1.04 16.56
CA PHE A 171 -27.93 -2.33 16.89
C PHE A 171 -28.21 -2.46 18.40
N GLY A 172 -27.27 -2.06 19.25
CA GLY A 172 -27.42 -2.09 20.70
C GLY A 172 -28.57 -1.24 21.22
N GLU A 173 -28.81 -0.07 20.62
CA GLU A 173 -29.97 0.79 20.90
C GLU A 173 -31.29 0.11 20.52
N LEU A 174 -31.37 -0.46 19.32
CA LEU A 174 -32.55 -1.19 18.85
C LEU A 174 -32.84 -2.40 19.75
N TYR A 175 -31.80 -3.15 20.10
CA TYR A 175 -31.89 -4.32 20.96
C TYR A 175 -32.39 -3.95 22.37
N SER A 176 -31.82 -2.90 22.97
CA SER A 176 -32.22 -2.41 24.29
C SER A 176 -33.67 -1.92 24.33
N ASN A 177 -34.14 -1.33 23.23
CA ASN A 177 -35.52 -0.86 23.07
C ASN A 177 -36.51 -1.96 22.67
N LYS A 178 -36.09 -3.23 22.66
CA LYS A 178 -36.92 -4.39 22.28
C LYS A 178 -37.54 -4.21 20.89
N ALA A 179 -36.76 -3.68 19.94
CA ALA A 179 -37.15 -3.60 18.54
C ALA A 179 -37.58 -4.98 18.01
N SER A 180 -38.37 -4.97 16.93
CA SER A 180 -38.78 -6.22 16.28
C SER A 180 -37.56 -6.96 15.70
N GLN A 181 -37.66 -8.29 15.64
CA GLN A 181 -36.61 -9.13 15.07
C GLN A 181 -36.21 -8.69 13.66
N THR A 182 -37.18 -8.35 12.81
CA THR A 182 -36.93 -7.86 11.44
C THR A 182 -36.05 -6.61 11.40
N LEU A 183 -36.24 -5.68 12.35
CA LEU A 183 -35.44 -4.46 12.40
C LEU A 183 -34.01 -4.73 12.90
N LEU A 184 -33.88 -5.66 13.85
CA LEU A 184 -32.58 -6.15 14.32
C LEU A 184 -31.82 -6.86 13.21
N ASP A 185 -32.47 -7.72 12.42
CA ASP A 185 -31.87 -8.41 11.28
C ASP A 185 -31.36 -7.42 10.23
N GLN A 186 -32.18 -6.43 9.86
CA GLN A 186 -31.76 -5.37 8.93
C GLN A 186 -30.54 -4.59 9.43
N CYS A 187 -30.47 -4.30 10.74
CA CYS A 187 -29.33 -3.60 11.32
C CYS A 187 -28.10 -4.51 11.39
N PHE A 188 -28.28 -5.79 11.71
CA PHE A 188 -27.21 -6.78 11.76
C PHE A 188 -26.55 -6.97 10.38
N TYR A 189 -27.32 -7.04 9.30
CA TYR A 189 -26.74 -7.08 7.95
C TYR A 189 -25.84 -5.87 7.66
N LYS A 190 -26.22 -4.66 8.11
CA LYS A 190 -25.37 -3.47 7.98
C LYS A 190 -24.08 -3.57 8.81
N VAL A 191 -24.14 -4.17 10.01
CA VAL A 191 -22.95 -4.47 10.82
C VAL A 191 -22.01 -5.39 10.06
N VAL A 192 -22.52 -6.50 9.51
CA VAL A 192 -21.72 -7.47 8.75
C VAL A 192 -21.08 -6.83 7.52
N GLU A 193 -21.84 -6.06 6.74
CA GLU A 193 -21.31 -5.35 5.56
C GLU A 193 -20.22 -4.34 5.95
N ALA A 194 -20.43 -3.56 7.02
CA ALA A 194 -19.44 -2.59 7.48
C ALA A 194 -18.15 -3.24 8.00
N ILE A 195 -18.26 -4.36 8.74
CA ILE A 195 -17.10 -5.17 9.15
C ILE A 195 -16.37 -5.69 7.92
N LYS A 196 -17.08 -6.25 6.94
CA LYS A 196 -16.48 -6.76 5.71
C LYS A 196 -15.75 -5.66 4.93
N SER A 197 -16.32 -4.46 4.83
CA SER A 197 -15.65 -3.32 4.21
C SER A 197 -14.36 -2.93 4.94
N TYR A 198 -14.39 -2.85 6.28
CA TYR A 198 -13.21 -2.58 7.10
C TYR A 198 -12.12 -3.66 6.92
N LEU A 199 -12.50 -4.93 7.00
CA LEU A 199 -11.57 -6.05 6.92
C LEU A 199 -10.97 -6.23 5.52
N ASN A 200 -11.77 -6.05 4.45
CA ASN A 200 -11.24 -6.03 3.09
C ASN A 200 -10.20 -4.92 2.89
N PHE A 201 -10.36 -3.79 3.58
CA PHE A 201 -9.40 -2.69 3.51
C PHE A 201 -8.09 -3.02 4.26
N VAL A 202 -8.18 -3.60 5.45
CA VAL A 202 -7.01 -3.97 6.27
C VAL A 202 -6.28 -5.20 5.70
N TYR A 203 -7.01 -6.13 5.10
CA TYR A 203 -6.52 -7.39 4.54
C TYR A 203 -6.89 -7.50 3.05
N PRO A 204 -6.30 -6.67 2.17
CA PRO A 204 -6.66 -6.61 0.76
C PRO A 204 -6.41 -7.92 0.00
N ASN A 205 -5.54 -8.78 0.53
CA ASN A 205 -5.22 -10.11 -0.04
C ASN A 205 -6.04 -11.25 0.58
N GLY A 206 -7.10 -10.93 1.34
CA GLY A 206 -7.89 -11.91 2.08
C GLY A 206 -7.23 -12.36 3.38
N GLY A 207 -7.76 -13.45 3.97
CA GLY A 207 -7.30 -13.96 5.26
C GLY A 207 -7.94 -13.27 6.47
N TYR A 208 -9.01 -12.50 6.26
CA TYR A 208 -9.75 -11.82 7.32
C TYR A 208 -10.91 -12.65 7.89
N GLU A 209 -11.16 -13.86 7.38
CA GLU A 209 -12.31 -14.68 7.75
C GLU A 209 -12.30 -14.99 9.25
N LYS A 210 -11.14 -15.34 9.82
CA LYS A 210 -10.98 -15.58 11.25
C LYS A 210 -11.22 -14.32 12.10
N GLU A 211 -10.81 -13.17 11.60
CA GLU A 211 -11.02 -11.89 12.28
C GLU A 211 -12.50 -11.52 12.25
N GLN A 212 -13.15 -11.72 11.11
CA GLN A 212 -14.59 -11.54 10.97
C GLN A 212 -15.38 -12.45 11.92
N GLU A 213 -15.03 -13.74 11.97
CA GLU A 213 -15.62 -14.71 12.90
C GLU A 213 -15.43 -14.25 14.35
N HIS A 214 -14.24 -13.77 14.70
CA HIS A 214 -13.94 -13.28 16.05
C HIS A 214 -14.82 -12.09 16.43
N ILE A 215 -14.90 -11.06 15.58
CA ILE A 215 -15.72 -9.87 15.82
C ILE A 215 -17.21 -10.26 15.96
N LEU A 216 -17.70 -11.16 15.09
CA LEU A 216 -19.09 -11.61 15.14
C LEU A 216 -19.38 -12.46 16.39
N MET A 217 -18.41 -13.25 16.86
CA MET A 217 -18.54 -13.99 18.11
C MET A 217 -18.60 -13.04 19.32
N GLU A 218 -17.77 -12.00 19.38
CA GLU A 218 -17.84 -10.98 20.43
C GLU A 218 -19.18 -10.25 20.41
N PHE A 219 -19.68 -9.91 19.21
CA PHE A 219 -21.00 -9.32 19.05
C PHE A 219 -22.11 -10.22 19.62
N HIS A 220 -22.06 -11.52 19.35
CA HIS A 220 -23.02 -12.47 19.92
C HIS A 220 -22.96 -12.58 21.44
N GLN A 221 -21.75 -12.54 22.01
CA GLN A 221 -21.58 -12.55 23.46
C GLN A 221 -22.21 -11.30 24.11
N GLN A 222 -22.16 -10.16 23.42
CA GLN A 222 -22.80 -8.92 23.89
C GLN A 222 -24.34 -8.97 23.78
N TYR A 223 -24.89 -9.67 22.78
CA TYR A 223 -26.33 -9.74 22.50
C TYR A 223 -26.88 -11.17 22.51
N PRO A 224 -26.87 -11.88 23.66
CA PRO A 224 -27.09 -13.34 23.72
C PRO A 224 -28.52 -13.79 23.37
N ASN A 225 -29.53 -12.92 23.50
CA ASN A 225 -30.92 -13.29 23.14
C ASN A 225 -31.30 -12.93 21.69
N TYR A 226 -30.35 -12.40 20.90
CA TYR A 226 -30.57 -12.18 19.48
C TYR A 226 -30.18 -13.45 18.71
N THR A 227 -31.17 -14.09 18.09
CA THR A 227 -30.97 -15.27 17.23
C THR A 227 -30.78 -14.81 15.79
N ILE A 228 -29.63 -15.12 15.18
CA ILE A 228 -29.44 -14.92 13.74
C ILE A 228 -30.20 -16.01 13.00
N TYR A 229 -31.27 -15.63 12.30
CA TYR A 229 -31.91 -16.50 11.32
C TYR A 229 -31.15 -16.39 10.00
N SER A 230 -30.23 -17.34 9.79
CA SER A 230 -29.44 -17.57 8.56
C SER A 230 -28.45 -16.47 8.12
N ILE A 231 -27.16 -16.77 8.30
CA ILE A 231 -26.16 -16.54 7.24
C ILE A 231 -26.10 -17.89 6.50
N SER A 232 -26.93 -18.04 5.47
CA SER A 232 -26.86 -19.16 4.51
C SER A 232 -26.04 -18.74 3.30
#